data_AF-A0A2G8LIF0-F1
#
_entry.id   AF-A0A2G8LIF0-F1
#
_cell.length_a   1.000
_cell.length_b   1.000
_cell.length_c   1.000
_cell.angle_alpha   90.00
_cell.angle_beta   90.00
_cell.angle_gamma   90.00
#
_symmetry.space_group_name_H-M   'P 1'
#
loop_
_entity.id
_entity.type
_entity.pdbx_description
1 polymer ?
#
loop_
_entity_poly.entity_id
_entity_poly.type
_entity_poly.pdbx_seq_one_letter_code
_entity_poly.pdbx_strand_id
1 'polypeptide(L)'
;MVGATSCLCPTPWVPFRDYCYRFERQATTFHNAEEICQSYSQMDDVSDSHLVSVHDTEEGSFLFDTSVEIFGTGDSWIGLNDIQEEGHFVWTDGSAYDYSNFNPSEPNNLNNEDCIHMLNKRTAGLWNDKLCTVLKPFVCKRAQWQWANNCYLN
;
A
#
# COMPACT_ATOMS: atom_id res chain seq x y z
N MET A 1 -2.02 12.45 -27.92
CA MET A 1 -1.85 11.01 -27.63
C MET A 1 -1.49 10.89 -26.16
N VAL A 2 -2.44 10.48 -25.33
CA VAL A 2 -2.14 10.10 -23.93
C VAL A 2 -1.53 8.70 -24.04
N GLY A 3 -0.28 8.52 -23.59
CA GLY A 3 0.37 7.21 -23.69
C GLY A 3 -0.41 6.14 -22.91
N ALA A 4 -0.43 4.89 -23.39
CA ALA A 4 -1.21 3.79 -22.79
C ALA A 4 -1.01 3.67 -21.26
N THR A 5 0.22 3.90 -20.77
CA THR A 5 0.56 3.90 -19.34
C THR A 5 -0.21 4.97 -18.53
N SER A 6 -0.41 6.17 -19.10
CA SER A 6 -1.17 7.25 -18.46
C SER A 6 -2.67 7.02 -18.46
N CYS A 7 -3.17 6.09 -19.29
CA CYS A 7 -4.59 5.69 -19.29
C CYS A 7 -4.85 4.61 -18.22
N LEU A 8 -3.94 3.64 -18.09
CA LEU A 8 -4.04 2.55 -17.11
C LEU A 8 -3.80 2.99 -15.67
N CYS A 9 -2.85 3.89 -15.45
CA CYS A 9 -2.61 4.54 -14.16
C CYS A 9 -2.55 6.06 -14.37
N PRO A 10 -3.68 6.78 -14.28
CA PRO A 10 -3.67 8.23 -14.43
C PRO A 10 -2.88 8.88 -13.31
N THR A 11 -2.09 9.92 -13.62
CA THR A 11 -1.39 10.73 -12.62
C THR A 11 -2.36 11.17 -11.51
N PRO A 12 -1.98 11.08 -10.22
CA PRO A 12 -0.65 10.83 -9.67
C PRO A 12 -0.33 9.36 -9.35
N TRP A 13 -1.06 8.40 -9.93
CA TRP A 13 -0.78 6.98 -9.70
C TRP A 13 0.49 6.52 -10.41
N VAL A 14 1.31 5.72 -9.71
CA VAL A 14 2.54 5.12 -10.22
C VAL A 14 2.24 3.67 -10.64
N PRO A 15 2.46 3.29 -11.90
CA PRO A 15 2.23 1.93 -12.36
C PRO A 15 3.35 0.98 -11.89
N PHE A 16 2.97 -0.22 -11.44
CA PHE A 16 3.89 -1.34 -11.28
C PHE A 16 3.14 -2.64 -11.54
N ARG A 17 3.58 -3.38 -12.57
CA ARG A 17 2.88 -4.56 -13.09
C ARG A 17 1.41 -4.24 -13.39
N ASP A 18 0.47 -5.04 -12.88
CA ASP A 18 -0.96 -4.92 -13.15
C ASP A 18 -1.71 -3.98 -12.18
N TYR A 19 -0.97 -3.24 -11.35
CA TYR A 19 -1.53 -2.36 -10.33
C TYR A 19 -1.01 -0.93 -10.45
N CYS A 20 -1.79 -0.03 -9.87
CA CYS A 20 -1.48 1.37 -9.70
C CYS A 20 -1.29 1.66 -8.21
N TYR A 21 -0.27 2.44 -7.88
CA TYR A 21 0.08 2.80 -6.50
C TYR A 21 0.05 4.30 -6.30
N ARG A 22 -0.47 4.77 -5.16
CA ARG A 22 -0.55 6.20 -4.85
C ARG A 22 0.11 6.46 -3.51
N PHE A 23 1.10 7.35 -3.51
CA PHE A 23 1.97 7.64 -2.38
C PHE A 23 1.51 8.95 -1.71
N GLU A 24 0.81 8.82 -0.59
CA GLU A 24 0.26 9.96 0.14
C GLU A 24 1.20 10.40 1.26
N ARG A 25 1.79 11.59 1.08
CA ARG A 25 2.77 12.14 2.04
C ARG A 25 2.11 12.63 3.33
N GLN A 26 0.85 13.05 3.27
CA GLN A 26 0.18 13.64 4.42
C GLN A 26 -0.08 12.58 5.47
N ALA A 27 0.71 12.61 6.55
CA ALA A 27 0.67 11.60 7.58
C ALA A 27 -0.68 11.57 8.32
N THR A 28 -1.24 10.38 8.51
CA THR A 28 -2.51 10.14 9.20
C THR A 28 -2.50 8.80 9.93
N THR A 29 -3.55 8.51 10.70
CA THR A 29 -3.73 7.21 11.38
C THR A 29 -4.03 6.09 10.37
N PHE A 30 -3.81 4.83 10.74
CA PHE A 30 -4.05 3.69 9.86
C PHE A 30 -5.50 3.67 9.30
N HIS A 31 -6.49 3.82 10.17
CA HIS A 31 -7.90 3.80 9.75
C HIS A 31 -8.23 4.95 8.79
N ASN A 32 -7.76 6.17 9.07
CA ASN A 32 -7.98 7.29 8.16
C ASN A 32 -7.23 7.09 6.83
N ALA A 33 -6.06 6.47 6.85
CA ALA A 33 -5.30 6.16 5.64
C ALA A 33 -6.07 5.18 4.74
N GLU A 34 -6.65 4.13 5.34
CA GLU A 34 -7.53 3.19 4.65
C GLU A 34 -8.77 3.88 4.07
N GLU A 35 -9.47 4.71 4.86
CA GLU A 35 -10.62 5.49 4.36
C GLU A 35 -10.24 6.41 3.19
N ILE A 36 -9.07 7.03 3.23
CA ILE A 36 -8.57 7.86 2.13
C ILE A 36 -8.30 7.00 0.90
N CYS A 37 -7.64 5.85 1.05
CA CYS A 37 -7.41 4.95 -0.07
C CYS A 37 -8.73 4.47 -0.70
N GLN A 38 -9.73 4.10 0.12
CA GLN A 38 -11.07 3.72 -0.31
C GLN A 38 -11.78 4.84 -1.06
N SER A 39 -11.55 6.10 -0.67
CA SER A 39 -12.10 7.27 -1.39
C SER A 39 -11.56 7.44 -2.82
N TYR A 40 -10.46 6.78 -3.17
CA TYR A 40 -9.92 6.77 -4.53
C TYR A 40 -10.39 5.60 -5.39
N SER A 41 -11.26 4.75 -4.84
CA SER A 41 -11.93 3.70 -5.61
C SER A 41 -12.70 4.33 -6.77
N GLN A 42 -12.73 3.63 -7.89
CA GLN A 42 -13.36 4.19 -9.08
C GLN A 42 -14.83 3.79 -9.16
N MET A 43 -15.57 4.52 -10.00
CA MET A 43 -16.97 4.23 -10.24
C MET A 43 -17.20 2.97 -11.10
N ASP A 44 -16.13 2.35 -11.61
CA ASP A 44 -16.25 1.06 -12.28
C ASP A 44 -16.22 -0.08 -11.26
N ASP A 45 -17.10 -1.06 -11.46
CA ASP A 45 -17.46 -2.16 -10.54
C ASP A 45 -16.31 -3.14 -10.21
N VAL A 46 -15.06 -2.77 -10.50
CA VAL A 46 -13.92 -3.70 -10.56
C VAL A 46 -12.66 -3.17 -9.86
N SER A 47 -12.52 -1.86 -9.60
CA SER A 47 -11.26 -1.30 -9.06
C SER A 47 -11.41 -0.52 -7.76
N ASP A 48 -11.66 -1.24 -6.67
CA ASP A 48 -11.53 -0.72 -5.32
C ASP A 48 -10.05 -0.41 -5.00
N SER A 49 -9.86 0.63 -4.21
CA SER A 49 -8.56 1.12 -3.77
C SER A 49 -8.45 0.98 -2.26
N HIS A 50 -7.35 0.41 -1.79
CA HIS A 50 -7.11 0.13 -0.37
C HIS A 50 -5.68 0.53 0.00
N LEU A 51 -5.34 0.53 1.28
CA LEU A 51 -3.94 0.47 1.69
C LEU A 51 -3.25 -0.72 1.01
N VAL A 52 -1.99 -0.53 0.64
CA VAL A 52 -1.28 -1.49 -0.21
C VAL A 52 -1.10 -2.86 0.45
N SER A 53 -1.49 -3.91 -0.28
CA SER A 53 -1.06 -5.29 -0.06
C SER A 53 0.27 -5.58 -0.77
N VAL A 54 1.10 -6.44 -0.17
CA VAL A 54 2.42 -6.81 -0.70
C VAL A 54 2.53 -8.32 -0.80
N HIS A 55 2.82 -8.83 -2.00
CA HIS A 55 2.79 -10.28 -2.28
C HIS A 55 4.15 -10.86 -2.71
N ASP A 56 5.15 -10.03 -2.96
CA ASP A 56 6.51 -10.49 -3.21
C ASP A 56 7.58 -9.44 -2.91
N THR A 57 8.84 -9.87 -3.07
CA THR A 57 10.02 -9.07 -2.74
C THR A 57 10.21 -7.92 -3.73
N GLU A 58 9.87 -8.09 -4.99
CA GLU A 58 9.99 -7.06 -6.02
C GLU A 58 8.97 -5.94 -5.81
N GLU A 59 7.72 -6.27 -5.46
CA GLU A 59 6.69 -5.30 -5.07
C GLU A 59 7.12 -4.54 -3.80
N GLY A 60 7.59 -5.26 -2.77
CA GLY A 60 8.11 -4.64 -1.56
C GLY A 60 9.28 -3.67 -1.84
N SER A 61 10.20 -4.05 -2.73
CA SER A 61 11.34 -3.21 -3.12
C SER A 61 10.88 -1.97 -3.88
N PHE A 62 9.95 -2.12 -4.84
CA PHE A 62 9.35 -1.00 -5.57
C PHE A 62 8.69 0.01 -4.63
N LEU A 63 7.90 -0.47 -3.66
CA LEU A 63 7.23 0.37 -2.67
C LEU A 63 8.24 1.13 -1.80
N PHE A 64 9.26 0.44 -1.31
CA PHE A 64 10.29 1.04 -0.46
C PHE A 64 11.07 2.14 -1.20
N ASP A 65 11.56 1.85 -2.41
CA ASP A 65 12.37 2.79 -3.18
C ASP A 65 11.55 4.02 -3.60
N THR A 66 10.31 3.81 -4.04
CA THR A 66 9.42 4.90 -4.45
C THR A 66 8.99 5.75 -3.24
N SER A 67 8.70 5.13 -2.09
CA SER A 67 8.46 5.86 -0.83
C SER A 67 9.67 6.67 -0.41
N VAL A 68 10.88 6.13 -0.56
CA VAL A 68 12.11 6.87 -0.29
C VAL A 68 12.28 8.08 -1.21
N GLU A 69 12.00 7.93 -2.50
CA GLU A 69 12.07 9.01 -3.49
C GLU A 69 11.04 10.10 -3.18
N ILE A 70 9.79 9.71 -2.91
CA ILE A 70 8.69 10.63 -2.69
C ILE A 70 8.79 11.19 -1.27
N PHE A 71 8.70 10.38 -0.22
CA PHE A 71 8.63 10.85 1.17
C PHE A 71 9.98 11.26 1.76
N GLY A 72 11.11 10.78 1.20
CA GLY A 72 12.43 10.87 1.82
C GLY A 72 12.72 9.73 2.82
N THR A 73 11.74 8.84 3.04
CA THR A 73 11.79 7.70 3.98
C THR A 73 10.93 6.56 3.45
N GLY A 74 11.26 5.31 3.80
CA GLY A 74 10.40 4.14 3.56
C GLY A 74 9.28 3.97 4.60
N ASP A 75 9.33 4.76 5.69
CA ASP A 75 8.37 4.66 6.79
C ASP A 75 6.96 5.06 6.35
N SER A 76 6.09 4.08 6.12
CA SER A 76 4.73 4.29 5.62
C SER A 76 3.78 3.15 5.98
N TRP A 77 2.50 3.47 6.19
CA TRP A 77 1.46 2.45 6.39
C TRP A 77 1.27 1.59 5.13
N ILE A 78 1.09 0.30 5.37
CA ILE A 78 0.61 -0.70 4.40
C ILE A 78 -0.67 -1.33 4.94
N GLY A 79 -1.39 -2.14 4.16
CA GLY A 79 -2.73 -2.64 4.53
C GLY A 79 -2.76 -3.82 5.49
N LEU A 80 -1.61 -4.34 5.94
CA LEU A 80 -1.56 -5.51 6.82
C LEU A 80 -1.92 -5.11 8.24
N ASN A 81 -2.74 -5.92 8.90
CA ASN A 81 -3.17 -5.70 10.28
C ASN A 81 -3.65 -7.00 10.92
N ASP A 82 -3.73 -7.03 12.24
CA ASP A 82 -4.35 -8.10 13.05
C ASP A 82 -5.33 -7.55 14.10
N ILE A 83 -5.92 -6.38 13.81
CA ILE A 83 -6.85 -5.62 14.66
C ILE A 83 -8.01 -6.48 15.20
N GLN A 84 -8.48 -7.46 14.43
CA GLN A 84 -9.63 -8.30 14.83
C GLN A 84 -9.22 -9.46 15.74
N GLU A 85 -8.04 -10.04 15.52
CA GLU A 85 -7.54 -11.20 16.24
C GLU A 85 -6.00 -11.19 16.21
N GLU A 86 -5.41 -10.95 17.37
CA GLU A 86 -3.97 -10.91 17.57
C GLU A 86 -3.25 -12.13 16.96
N GLY A 87 -2.21 -11.86 16.16
CA GLY A 87 -1.43 -12.89 15.47
C GLY A 87 -2.12 -13.47 14.23
N HIS A 88 -3.34 -13.03 13.90
CA HIS A 88 -4.03 -13.37 12.65
C HIS A 88 -4.02 -12.19 11.68
N PHE A 89 -2.95 -12.10 10.89
CA PHE A 89 -2.75 -11.02 9.94
C PHE A 89 -3.63 -11.13 8.68
N VAL A 90 -4.26 -10.02 8.33
CA VAL A 90 -5.11 -9.86 7.14
C VAL A 90 -4.81 -8.54 6.43
N TRP A 91 -4.94 -8.53 5.11
CA TRP A 91 -4.88 -7.30 4.32
C TRP A 91 -6.24 -6.60 4.29
N THR A 92 -6.26 -5.26 4.31
CA THR A 92 -7.51 -4.48 4.21
C THR A 92 -8.28 -4.68 2.90
N ASP A 93 -7.57 -5.05 1.83
CA ASP A 93 -8.15 -5.36 0.51
C ASP A 93 -8.71 -6.80 0.40
N GLY A 94 -8.59 -7.61 1.45
CA GLY A 94 -9.06 -8.99 1.48
C GLY A 94 -8.22 -9.98 0.67
N SER A 95 -7.08 -9.56 0.11
CA SER A 95 -6.13 -10.45 -0.55
C SER A 95 -5.50 -11.45 0.43
N ALA A 96 -4.94 -12.54 -0.10
CA ALA A 96 -4.32 -13.57 0.73
C ALA A 96 -3.05 -13.05 1.43
N TYR A 97 -2.87 -13.42 2.70
CA TYR A 97 -1.61 -13.22 3.40
C TYR A 97 -0.62 -14.35 3.03
N ASP A 98 0.06 -14.19 1.90
CA ASP A 98 0.95 -15.19 1.29
C ASP A 98 2.43 -14.80 1.28
N TYR A 99 2.74 -13.56 1.70
CA TYR A 99 4.09 -13.02 1.79
C TYR A 99 4.29 -12.27 3.10
N SER A 100 5.50 -12.40 3.66
CA SER A 100 5.89 -11.77 4.91
C SER A 100 7.30 -11.20 4.80
N ASN A 101 7.48 -9.97 5.30
CA ASN A 101 8.76 -9.28 5.30
C ASN A 101 9.02 -8.56 6.63
N PHE A 102 8.55 -9.14 7.74
CA PHE A 102 8.78 -8.59 9.07
C PHE A 102 10.28 -8.47 9.38
N ASN A 103 10.64 -7.39 10.06
CA ASN A 103 11.97 -7.20 10.60
C ASN A 103 12.26 -8.27 11.68
N PRO A 104 13.52 -8.70 11.89
CA PRO A 104 13.82 -9.68 12.92
C PRO A 104 13.29 -9.27 14.29
N SER A 105 12.54 -10.17 14.92
CA SER A 105 11.81 -9.98 16.19
C SER A 105 10.50 -9.22 16.09
N GLU A 106 10.03 -8.89 14.89
CA GLU A 106 8.67 -8.39 14.62
C GLU A 106 7.77 -9.49 14.02
N PRO A 107 6.45 -9.36 14.15
CA PRO A 107 5.74 -8.40 14.99
C PRO A 107 5.90 -8.73 16.49
N ASN A 108 6.06 -7.72 17.33
CA ASN A 108 6.37 -7.89 18.76
C ASN A 108 5.20 -7.55 19.70
N ASN A 109 4.12 -7.01 19.15
CA ASN A 109 2.93 -6.55 19.82
C ASN A 109 3.21 -5.63 21.03
N LEU A 110 4.15 -4.70 20.87
CA LEU A 110 4.55 -3.81 21.96
C LEU A 110 3.48 -2.75 22.26
N ASN A 111 2.59 -3.07 23.19
CA ASN A 111 1.44 -2.26 23.64
C ASN A 111 0.18 -2.39 22.76
N ASN A 112 -0.12 -3.58 22.24
CA ASN A 112 -1.32 -3.81 21.40
C ASN A 112 -1.18 -3.10 20.04
N GLU A 113 -0.07 -3.38 19.35
CA GLU A 113 0.28 -2.80 18.06
C GLU A 113 -0.28 -3.65 16.94
N ASP A 114 -1.42 -3.23 16.37
CA ASP A 114 -2.16 -4.11 15.45
C ASP A 114 -2.02 -3.73 13.97
N CYS A 115 -1.28 -2.65 13.66
CA CYS A 115 -1.20 -2.06 12.32
C CYS A 115 0.22 -2.08 11.76
N ILE A 116 0.40 -2.53 10.53
CA ILE A 116 1.74 -2.75 9.99
C ILE A 116 2.20 -1.57 9.13
N HIS A 117 3.47 -1.20 9.31
CA HIS A 117 4.15 -0.23 8.46
C HIS A 117 5.45 -0.80 7.90
N MET A 118 5.84 -0.31 6.73
CA MET A 118 7.21 -0.46 6.25
C MET A 118 8.14 0.41 7.09
N LEU A 119 9.35 -0.07 7.35
CA LEU A 119 10.37 0.67 8.07
C LEU A 119 11.26 1.51 7.14
N ASN A 120 12.11 2.33 7.74
CA ASN A 120 12.97 3.26 7.04
C ASN A 120 14.19 2.60 6.36
N LYS A 121 15.08 3.42 5.80
CA LYS A 121 16.26 2.98 5.04
C LYS A 121 17.23 2.06 5.79
N ARG A 122 17.26 2.10 7.13
CA ARG A 122 18.18 1.27 7.93
C ARG A 122 17.84 -0.22 7.85
N THR A 123 16.58 -0.55 7.56
CA THR A 123 16.09 -1.93 7.50
C THR A 123 15.60 -2.30 6.10
N ALA A 124 15.88 -1.47 5.09
CA ALA A 124 15.49 -1.72 3.70
C ALA A 124 14.00 -2.07 3.51
N GLY A 125 13.11 -1.41 4.25
CA GLY A 125 11.66 -1.58 4.08
C GLY A 125 11.06 -2.83 4.73
N LEU A 126 11.81 -3.54 5.58
CA LEU A 126 11.23 -4.58 6.46
C LEU A 126 10.07 -4.03 7.29
N TRP A 127 9.17 -4.90 7.74
CA TRP A 127 7.93 -4.48 8.39
C TRP A 127 8.02 -4.50 9.92
N ASN A 128 7.18 -3.69 10.53
CA ASN A 128 6.98 -3.62 11.98
C ASN A 128 5.50 -3.38 12.25
N ASP A 129 4.99 -3.96 13.32
CA ASP A 129 3.69 -3.62 13.88
C ASP A 129 3.77 -2.34 14.71
N LYS A 130 2.74 -1.51 14.64
CA LYS A 130 2.69 -0.22 15.30
C LYS A 130 1.29 0.11 15.77
N LEU A 131 1.19 0.89 16.85
CA LEU A 131 -0.07 1.51 17.26
C LEU A 131 -0.74 2.22 16.07
N CYS A 132 -1.96 1.80 15.72
CA CYS A 132 -2.74 2.31 14.59
C CYS A 132 -3.00 3.83 14.62
N THR A 133 -2.85 4.46 15.79
CA THR A 133 -3.05 5.89 16.02
C THR A 133 -1.83 6.75 15.67
N VAL A 134 -0.68 6.13 15.36
CA VAL A 134 0.51 6.87 14.92
C VAL A 134 0.24 7.51 13.57
N LEU A 135 0.74 8.74 13.37
CA LEU A 135 0.63 9.44 12.09
C LEU A 135 1.77 9.01 11.17
N LYS A 136 1.46 8.40 10.03
CA LYS A 136 2.44 8.04 8.99
C LYS A 136 1.92 8.39 7.60
N PRO A 137 2.82 8.71 6.64
CA PRO A 137 2.44 8.65 5.24
C PRO A 137 2.03 7.21 4.88
N PHE A 138 1.39 7.02 3.74
CA PHE A 138 0.79 5.75 3.40
C PHE A 138 0.76 5.54 1.89
N VAL A 139 0.59 4.27 1.49
CA VAL A 139 0.52 3.90 0.08
C VAL A 139 -0.78 3.18 -0.19
N CYS A 140 -1.53 3.68 -1.18
CA CYS A 140 -2.72 3.03 -1.68
C CYS A 140 -2.39 2.16 -2.90
N LYS A 141 -3.15 1.09 -3.11
CA LYS A 141 -3.06 0.19 -4.27
C LYS A 141 -4.45 -0.03 -4.85
N ARG A 142 -4.52 -0.10 -6.18
CA ARG A 142 -5.71 -0.53 -6.93
C ARG A 142 -5.30 -1.22 -8.23
N ALA A 143 -6.18 -2.04 -8.80
CA ALA A 143 -5.95 -2.63 -10.11
C ALA A 143 -5.87 -1.56 -11.21
N GLN A 144 -5.09 -1.81 -12.26
CA GLN A 144 -5.15 -1.01 -13.48
C GLN A 144 -6.53 -1.11 -14.14
N TRP A 145 -6.92 -0.11 -14.93
CA TRP A 145 -8.16 -0.16 -15.72
C TRP A 145 -8.15 -1.36 -16.68
N GLN A 146 -9.03 -2.35 -16.45
CA GLN A 146 -9.06 -3.58 -17.27
C GLN A 146 -9.80 -3.41 -18.61
N TRP A 147 -10.74 -2.46 -18.73
CA TRP A 147 -11.45 -2.17 -19.99
C TRP A 147 -10.69 -1.14 -20.83
N ALA A 148 -9.44 -1.48 -21.18
CA ALA A 148 -8.57 -0.69 -22.04
C ALA A 148 -9.06 -0.57 -23.51
N ASN A 149 -10.34 -0.81 -23.81
CA ASN A 149 -10.89 -0.58 -25.16
C ASN A 149 -10.73 0.89 -25.60
N ASN A 150 -10.52 1.82 -24.67
CA ASN A 150 -10.23 3.24 -24.98
C ASN A 150 -8.76 3.66 -24.73
N CYS A 151 -7.90 2.81 -24.16
CA CYS A 151 -6.48 3.15 -23.99
C CYS A 151 -5.63 2.86 -25.24
N TYR A 152 -6.15 2.04 -26.16
CA TYR A 152 -5.49 1.64 -27.41
C TYR A 152 -6.15 2.19 -28.69
N LEU A 153 -7.29 2.89 -28.55
CA LEU A 153 -8.00 3.52 -29.67
C LEU A 153 -7.88 5.04 -29.56
N ASN A 154 -6.73 5.60 -29.97
CA ASN A 154 -6.52 6.92 -30.60
C ASN A 154 -5.02 7.20 -30.83
#